data_AF-A0A6N9QH25-F1
#
_entry.id   AF-A0A6N9QH25-F1
#
_cell.length_a   1.000
_cell.length_b   1.000
_cell.length_c   1.000
_cell.angle_alpha   90.00
_cell.angle_beta   90.00
_cell.angle_gamma   90.00
#
_symmetry.space_group_name_H-M   'P 1'
#
loop_
_entity.id
_entity.type
_entity.pdbx_description
1 polymer ?
#
loop_
_entity_poly.entity_id
_entity_poly.type
_entity_poly.pdbx_seq_one_letter_code
_entity_poly.pdbx_strand_id
1 'polypeptide(L)'
;MDFLRSQGFDVEYPFCGFEYAFHATFGKNNHTHKAGIFCEYDALPELGHACGHCLSGSISLLAALALIETQDALDCDIHIFGSPLEEVSGCKMTFADKGYFDGFELATMVHMYNKNVIAPTLIALDSYMYTFHGKIAHAAVNPWDGINALNGVQLMFHGMDMLRQHLKPEIRMHAVIKDGGMAANIVPETASAEVYVRAPKFCGRDG
;
A
#
# COMPACT_ATOMS: atom_id res chain seq x y z
N MET A 1 -16.79 12.52 3.33
CA MET A 1 -17.20 13.29 2.13
C MET A 1 -18.23 14.33 2.46
N ASP A 2 -19.32 13.97 3.12
CA ASP A 2 -20.43 14.89 3.42
C ASP A 2 -19.97 16.14 4.19
N PHE A 3 -19.04 15.97 5.12
CA PHE A 3 -18.40 17.09 5.81
C PHE A 3 -17.75 18.09 4.82
N LEU A 4 -16.87 17.62 3.93
CA LEU A 4 -16.21 18.49 2.94
C LEU A 4 -17.23 19.19 2.02
N ARG A 5 -18.24 18.45 1.54
CA ARG A 5 -19.32 19.04 0.73
C ARG A 5 -20.09 20.11 1.50
N SER A 6 -20.35 19.89 2.80
CA SER A 6 -21.01 20.89 3.66
C SER A 6 -20.18 22.15 3.87
N GLN A 7 -18.85 22.05 3.73
CA GLN A 7 -17.93 23.19 3.78
C GLN A 7 -17.76 23.87 2.41
N GLY A 8 -18.43 23.39 1.35
CA GLY A 8 -18.40 23.99 0.02
C GLY A 8 -17.30 23.45 -0.90
N PHE A 9 -16.67 22.33 -0.57
CA PHE A 9 -15.73 21.66 -1.47
C PHE A 9 -16.47 20.95 -2.61
N ASP A 10 -15.87 21.00 -3.81
CA ASP A 10 -16.18 20.06 -4.87
C ASP A 10 -15.46 18.74 -4.59
N VAL A 11 -16.21 17.63 -4.56
CA VAL A 11 -15.70 16.32 -4.10
C VAL A 11 -16.04 15.23 -5.10
N GLU A 12 -15.01 14.74 -5.78
CA GLU A 12 -15.04 13.54 -6.62
C GLU A 12 -14.92 12.30 -5.72
N TYR A 13 -15.95 11.45 -5.75
CA TYR A 13 -16.03 10.19 -5.00
C TYR A 13 -17.02 9.24 -5.72
N PRO A 14 -16.66 7.97 -5.98
CA PRO A 14 -15.35 7.36 -5.78
C PRO A 14 -14.29 7.94 -6.71
N PHE A 15 -13.01 7.83 -6.34
CA PHE A 15 -11.90 8.42 -7.10
C PHE A 15 -10.90 7.38 -7.60
N CYS A 16 -10.40 7.56 -8.83
CA CYS A 16 -9.33 6.74 -9.43
C CYS A 16 -9.63 5.21 -9.47
N GLY A 17 -10.90 4.80 -9.38
CA GLY A 17 -11.32 3.40 -9.36
C GLY A 17 -11.29 2.74 -7.98
N PHE A 18 -11.07 3.50 -6.91
CA PHE A 18 -11.15 3.01 -5.53
C PHE A 18 -12.43 3.51 -4.86
N GLU A 19 -13.24 2.59 -4.36
CA GLU A 19 -14.56 2.89 -3.77
C GLU A 19 -14.49 3.95 -2.67
N TYR A 20 -13.47 3.86 -1.80
CA TYR A 20 -13.32 4.74 -0.65
C TYR A 20 -12.28 5.84 -0.84
N ALA A 21 -11.77 6.07 -2.04
CA ALA A 21 -10.91 7.20 -2.33
C ALA A 21 -11.72 8.43 -2.74
N PHE A 22 -11.19 9.62 -2.48
CA PHE A 22 -11.78 10.86 -2.95
C PHE A 22 -10.72 11.88 -3.35
N HIS A 23 -11.12 12.84 -4.17
CA HIS A 23 -10.36 14.05 -4.44
C HIS A 23 -11.29 15.25 -4.22
N ALA A 24 -10.85 16.22 -3.42
CA ALA A 24 -11.60 17.41 -3.12
C ALA A 24 -10.81 18.68 -3.46
N THR A 25 -11.51 19.67 -4.03
CA THR A 25 -11.00 21.00 -4.36
C THR A 25 -11.92 22.07 -3.80
N PHE A 26 -11.40 23.29 -3.64
CA PHE A 26 -12.15 24.41 -3.10
C PHE A 26 -11.99 25.65 -3.97
N GLY A 27 -13.06 26.42 -4.12
CA GLY A 27 -13.05 27.64 -4.92
C GLY A 27 -12.92 27.36 -6.41
N LYS A 28 -12.20 28.24 -7.12
CA LYS A 28 -12.12 28.21 -8.59
C LYS A 28 -11.01 27.31 -9.13
N ASN A 29 -10.08 26.85 -8.29
CA ASN A 29 -8.96 26.01 -8.69
C ASN A 29 -8.19 26.59 -9.89
N ASN A 30 -7.76 27.84 -9.77
CA ASN A 30 -7.21 28.64 -10.86
C ASN A 30 -5.95 29.43 -10.47
N HIS A 31 -5.30 29.04 -9.38
CA HIS A 31 -4.03 29.60 -8.95
C HIS A 31 -2.86 29.02 -9.75
N THR A 32 -1.69 29.65 -9.61
CA THR A 32 -0.48 29.22 -10.32
C THR A 32 0.03 27.86 -9.83
N HIS A 33 0.02 27.64 -8.51
CA HIS A 33 0.58 26.45 -7.87
C HIS A 33 -0.50 25.50 -7.35
N LYS A 34 -0.12 24.24 -7.12
CA LYS A 34 -0.97 23.20 -6.54
C LYS A 34 -0.24 22.40 -5.47
N ALA A 35 -0.88 22.25 -4.31
CA ALA A 35 -0.41 21.39 -3.23
C ALA A 35 -1.47 20.35 -2.85
N GLY A 36 -1.05 19.10 -2.72
CA GLY A 36 -1.90 17.97 -2.33
C GLY A 36 -1.66 17.59 -0.88
N ILE A 37 -2.74 17.48 -0.10
CA ILE A 37 -2.72 17.01 1.28
C ILE A 37 -3.46 15.68 1.35
N PHE A 38 -2.79 14.65 1.85
CA PHE A 38 -3.31 13.28 1.85
C PHE A 38 -3.86 12.88 3.21
N CYS A 39 -5.03 12.26 3.20
CA CYS A 39 -5.70 11.71 4.37
C CYS A 39 -5.73 10.18 4.26
N GLU A 40 -5.11 9.51 5.23
CA GLU A 40 -5.21 8.06 5.43
C GLU A 40 -6.23 7.75 6.51
N TYR A 41 -6.99 6.67 6.34
CA TYR A 41 -8.10 6.32 7.23
C TYR A 41 -8.50 4.84 7.18
N ASP A 42 -7.66 3.98 6.61
CA ASP A 42 -7.82 2.53 6.72
C ASP A 42 -7.34 2.02 8.10
N ALA A 43 -7.73 0.78 8.42
CA ALA A 43 -7.41 0.12 9.68
C ALA A 43 -6.80 -1.24 9.43
N LEU A 44 -6.09 -1.77 10.43
CA LEU A 44 -5.53 -3.11 10.38
C LEU A 44 -6.59 -4.15 10.78
N PRO A 45 -6.63 -5.31 10.10
CA PRO A 45 -7.48 -6.42 10.51
C PRO A 45 -7.25 -6.77 11.99
N GLU A 46 -8.35 -6.92 12.75
CA GLU A 46 -8.38 -7.29 14.17
C GLU A 46 -7.75 -6.27 15.17
N LEU A 47 -6.90 -5.35 14.70
CA LEU A 47 -6.19 -4.37 15.52
C LEU A 47 -6.81 -2.97 15.47
N GLY A 48 -7.69 -2.70 14.51
CA GLY A 48 -8.28 -1.37 14.31
C GLY A 48 -7.23 -0.35 13.87
N HIS A 49 -7.36 0.91 14.30
CA HIS A 49 -6.42 1.97 13.94
C HIS A 49 -5.12 1.94 14.77
N ALA A 50 -4.48 0.78 14.88
CA ALA A 50 -3.22 0.65 15.62
C ALA A 50 -2.06 1.44 14.99
N CYS A 51 -2.10 1.71 13.67
CA CYS A 51 -1.18 2.63 12.98
C CYS A 51 -1.58 4.12 13.13
N GLY A 52 -2.73 4.39 13.76
CA GLY A 52 -3.16 5.75 14.08
C GLY A 52 -3.83 6.51 12.93
N HIS A 53 -4.25 5.83 11.85
CA HIS A 53 -4.81 6.50 10.66
C HIS A 53 -6.06 7.33 10.94
N CYS A 54 -6.89 6.95 11.93
CA CYS A 54 -8.00 7.79 12.37
C CYS A 54 -7.57 9.21 12.77
N LEU A 55 -6.39 9.34 13.38
CA LEU A 55 -5.83 10.62 13.79
C LEU A 55 -4.96 11.23 12.67
N SER A 56 -4.14 10.43 11.95
CA SER A 56 -3.35 10.89 10.79
C SER A 56 -4.24 11.56 9.73
N GLY A 57 -5.35 10.89 9.34
CA GLY A 57 -6.31 11.44 8.40
C GLY A 57 -7.00 12.70 8.90
N SER A 58 -7.42 12.71 10.17
CA SER A 58 -8.09 13.86 10.78
C SER A 58 -7.18 15.09 10.89
N ILE A 59 -5.93 14.92 11.30
CA ILE A 59 -4.96 16.02 11.41
C ILE A 59 -4.57 16.53 10.02
N SER A 60 -4.39 15.65 9.04
CA SER A 60 -4.10 16.06 7.66
C SER A 60 -5.28 16.83 7.05
N LEU A 61 -6.52 16.41 7.31
CA LEU A 61 -7.71 17.15 6.92
C LEU A 61 -7.76 18.52 7.61
N LEU A 62 -7.49 18.59 8.92
CA LEU A 62 -7.44 19.85 9.65
C LEU A 62 -6.38 20.80 9.09
N ALA A 63 -5.19 20.29 8.75
CA ALA A 63 -4.14 21.08 8.12
C ALA A 63 -4.57 21.64 6.76
N ALA A 64 -5.27 20.85 5.95
CA ALA A 64 -5.79 21.31 4.67
C ALA A 64 -6.85 22.40 4.82
N LEU A 65 -7.79 22.23 5.76
CA LEU A 65 -8.80 23.25 6.05
C LEU A 65 -8.17 24.55 6.56
N ALA A 66 -7.10 24.48 7.35
CA ALA A 66 -6.40 25.67 7.80
C ALA A 66 -5.67 26.40 6.66
N LEU A 67 -5.12 25.65 5.69
CA LEU A 67 -4.40 26.19 4.55
C LEU A 67 -5.34 26.73 3.45
N ILE A 68 -6.57 26.24 3.36
CA ILE A 68 -7.55 26.67 2.34
C ILE A 68 -7.81 28.18 2.39
N GLU A 69 -7.81 28.76 3.58
CA GLU A 69 -8.02 30.20 3.83
C GLU A 69 -6.84 31.05 3.33
N THR A 70 -5.72 30.42 2.98
CA THR A 70 -4.49 31.09 2.55
C THR A 70 -4.19 30.92 1.06
N GLN A 71 -5.05 30.24 0.29
CA GLN A 71 -4.84 29.96 -1.13
C GLN A 71 -4.49 31.22 -1.94
N ASP A 72 -5.30 32.28 -1.80
CA ASP A 72 -5.11 33.55 -2.52
C ASP A 72 -3.78 34.22 -2.15
N ALA A 73 -3.36 34.13 -0.88
CA ALA A 73 -2.11 34.73 -0.41
C ALA A 73 -0.88 33.93 -0.86
N LEU A 74 -1.05 32.61 -1.06
CA LEU A 74 0.01 31.70 -1.51
C LEU A 74 0.05 31.54 -3.03
N ASP A 75 -0.93 32.05 -3.76
CA ASP A 75 -1.17 31.74 -5.18
C ASP A 75 -1.08 30.22 -5.44
N CYS A 76 -1.74 29.43 -4.57
CA CYS A 76 -1.68 27.98 -4.56
C CYS A 76 -3.04 27.36 -4.25
N ASP A 77 -3.51 26.46 -5.11
CA ASP A 77 -4.68 25.64 -4.85
C ASP A 77 -4.31 24.45 -3.93
N ILE A 78 -5.06 24.28 -2.85
CA ILE A 78 -4.88 23.20 -1.88
C ILE A 78 -5.92 22.12 -2.16
N HIS A 79 -5.44 20.95 -2.57
CA HIS A 79 -6.28 19.80 -2.88
C HIS A 79 -6.20 18.78 -1.74
N ILE A 80 -7.32 18.13 -1.45
CA ILE A 80 -7.39 17.07 -0.43
C ILE A 80 -7.61 15.74 -1.12
N PHE A 81 -6.74 14.78 -0.84
CA PHE A 81 -6.84 13.42 -1.36
C PHE A 81 -7.15 12.45 -0.24
N GLY A 82 -8.24 11.71 -0.38
CA GLY A 82 -8.49 10.53 0.42
C GLY A 82 -7.80 9.32 -0.14
N SER A 83 -6.87 8.77 0.63
CA SER A 83 -6.03 7.66 0.22
C SER A 83 -6.24 6.44 1.11
N PRO A 84 -7.24 5.58 0.83
CA PRO A 84 -7.43 4.33 1.56
C PRO A 84 -6.35 3.30 1.20
N LEU A 85 -6.35 2.16 1.88
CA LEU A 85 -5.53 0.99 1.56
C LEU A 85 -4.01 1.20 1.68
N GLU A 86 -3.56 2.09 2.57
CA GLU A 86 -2.12 2.27 2.83
C GLU A 86 -1.48 0.98 3.32
N GLU A 87 -2.16 0.26 4.23
CA GLU A 87 -1.63 -0.93 4.90
C GLU A 87 -1.52 -2.16 3.98
N VAL A 88 -2.06 -2.08 2.77
CA VAL A 88 -2.12 -3.20 1.82
C VAL A 88 -1.50 -2.86 0.47
N SER A 89 -2.27 -2.24 -0.43
CA SER A 89 -1.88 -2.07 -1.84
C SER A 89 -1.45 -0.64 -2.18
N GLY A 90 -1.67 0.32 -1.28
CA GLY A 90 -1.29 1.72 -1.41
C GLY A 90 -1.92 2.42 -2.62
N CYS A 91 -3.15 2.95 -2.50
CA CYS A 91 -3.80 3.62 -3.64
C CYS A 91 -3.02 4.84 -4.20
N LYS A 92 -2.18 5.48 -3.38
CA LYS A 92 -1.33 6.61 -3.78
C LYS A 92 -0.40 6.25 -4.94
N MET A 93 0.05 4.99 -5.02
CA MET A 93 0.87 4.53 -6.15
C MET A 93 0.07 4.61 -7.45
N THR A 94 -1.18 4.15 -7.44
CA THR A 94 -2.07 4.25 -8.61
C THR A 94 -2.42 5.70 -8.95
N PHE A 95 -2.56 6.58 -7.95
CA PHE A 95 -2.75 8.01 -8.20
C PHE A 95 -1.55 8.59 -8.95
N ALA A 96 -0.33 8.29 -8.48
CA ALA A 96 0.90 8.71 -9.13
C ALA A 96 1.02 8.15 -10.56
N ASP A 97 0.78 6.85 -10.74
CA ASP A 97 0.94 6.18 -12.04
C ASP A 97 -0.07 6.66 -13.08
N LYS A 98 -1.25 7.13 -12.66
CA LYS A 98 -2.25 7.76 -13.54
C LYS A 98 -2.04 9.27 -13.74
N GLY A 99 -0.96 9.84 -13.20
CA GLY A 99 -0.61 11.25 -13.37
C GLY A 99 -1.47 12.22 -12.55
N TYR A 100 -2.17 11.77 -11.52
CA TYR A 100 -2.97 12.68 -10.66
C TYR A 100 -2.11 13.63 -9.83
N PHE A 101 -0.81 13.38 -9.76
CA PHE A 101 0.17 14.27 -9.12
C PHE A 101 0.88 15.17 -10.13
N ASP A 102 0.61 15.01 -11.42
CA ASP A 102 1.25 15.80 -12.47
C ASP A 102 0.79 17.26 -12.31
N GLY A 103 1.76 18.16 -12.15
CA GLY A 103 1.52 19.58 -11.94
C GLY A 103 1.27 20.00 -10.48
N PHE A 104 1.46 19.11 -9.51
CA PHE A 104 1.57 19.48 -8.09
C PHE A 104 3.03 19.76 -7.71
N GLU A 105 3.29 20.90 -7.06
CA GLU A 105 4.61 21.23 -6.52
C GLU A 105 4.86 20.61 -5.14
N LEU A 106 3.80 20.25 -4.41
CA LEU A 106 3.88 19.65 -3.09
C LEU A 106 2.85 18.55 -2.89
N ALA A 107 3.29 17.43 -2.34
CA ALA A 107 2.44 16.35 -1.83
C ALA A 107 2.86 16.07 -0.37
N THR A 108 1.94 16.24 0.58
CA THR A 108 2.27 16.15 2.01
C THR A 108 1.16 15.47 2.81
N MET A 109 1.53 14.93 3.97
CA MET A 109 0.59 14.40 4.95
C MET A 109 1.19 14.47 6.36
N VAL A 110 0.34 14.37 7.37
CA VAL A 110 0.75 14.20 8.76
C VAL A 110 0.45 12.76 9.18
N HIS A 111 1.49 12.03 9.58
CA HIS A 111 1.36 10.67 10.08
C HIS A 111 1.65 10.62 11.59
N MET A 112 0.82 9.90 12.35
CA MET A 112 1.06 9.67 13.76
C MET A 112 2.27 8.75 13.99
N TYR A 113 3.13 9.13 14.91
CA TYR A 113 4.29 8.33 15.29
C TYR A 113 4.62 8.55 16.78
N ASN A 114 5.50 7.74 17.35
CA ASN A 114 5.87 7.85 18.77
C ASN A 114 6.78 9.05 19.09
N LYS A 115 7.16 9.84 18.08
CA LYS A 115 7.96 11.06 18.17
C LYS A 115 7.76 11.91 16.93
N ASN A 116 8.09 13.20 17.02
CA ASN A 116 8.12 14.09 15.86
C ASN A 116 9.34 13.76 15.00
N VAL A 117 9.10 13.44 13.73
CA VAL A 117 10.14 13.16 12.73
C VAL A 117 9.84 13.99 11.49
N ILE A 118 10.82 14.78 11.06
CA ILE A 118 10.74 15.52 9.81
C ILE A 118 11.39 14.66 8.74
N ALA A 119 10.73 14.50 7.59
CA ALA A 119 11.20 13.71 6.46
C ALA A 119 11.66 12.28 6.85
N PRO A 120 10.74 11.43 7.37
CA PRO A 120 11.09 10.06 7.74
C PRO A 120 11.63 9.29 6.53
N THR A 121 12.72 8.55 6.73
CA THR A 121 13.22 7.63 5.71
C THR A 121 12.33 6.38 5.69
N LEU A 122 11.56 6.22 4.62
CA LEU A 122 10.76 5.02 4.36
C LEU A 122 11.55 4.09 3.42
N ILE A 123 11.45 2.79 3.64
CA ILE A 123 12.08 1.77 2.78
C ILE A 123 11.07 1.23 1.78
N ALA A 124 11.49 1.04 0.53
CA ALA A 124 10.67 0.44 -0.51
C ALA A 124 10.30 -1.00 -0.11
N LEU A 125 9.07 -1.39 -0.42
CA LEU A 125 8.51 -2.71 -0.17
C LEU A 125 7.81 -3.19 -1.45
N ASP A 126 8.13 -4.41 -1.88
CA ASP A 126 7.30 -5.18 -2.79
C ASP A 126 6.71 -6.38 -2.06
N SER A 127 5.47 -6.71 -2.40
CA SER A 127 4.73 -7.88 -1.91
C SER A 127 4.33 -8.78 -3.08
N TYR A 128 4.54 -10.09 -2.92
CA TYR A 128 4.23 -11.09 -3.93
C TYR A 128 3.45 -12.26 -3.31
N MET A 129 2.39 -12.69 -3.99
CA MET A 129 1.68 -13.94 -3.70
C MET A 129 2.07 -14.98 -4.75
N TYR A 130 2.69 -16.07 -4.31
CA TYR A 130 3.04 -17.20 -5.17
C TYR A 130 2.10 -18.36 -4.91
N THR A 131 1.49 -18.90 -5.96
CA THR A 131 0.64 -20.09 -5.91
C THR A 131 1.24 -21.19 -6.78
N PHE A 132 1.50 -22.33 -6.16
CA PHE A 132 1.99 -23.54 -6.81
C PHE A 132 0.80 -24.46 -7.08
N HIS A 133 0.77 -25.03 -8.29
CA HIS A 133 -0.25 -25.98 -8.72
C HIS A 133 0.39 -27.34 -9.00
N GLY A 134 -0.24 -28.38 -8.50
CA GLY A 134 0.20 -29.76 -8.54
C GLY A 134 -0.95 -30.69 -8.88
N LYS A 135 -0.96 -31.88 -8.29
CA LYS A 135 -1.95 -32.92 -8.54
C LYS A 135 -2.14 -33.81 -7.31
N ILE A 136 -3.40 -34.00 -6.90
CA ILE A 136 -3.78 -34.85 -5.76
C ILE A 136 -3.38 -36.29 -6.00
N ALA A 137 -2.89 -36.94 -4.94
CA ALA A 137 -2.78 -38.39 -4.82
C ALA A 137 -2.85 -38.81 -3.35
N HIS A 138 -3.14 -40.09 -3.08
CA HIS A 138 -3.11 -40.60 -1.71
C HIS A 138 -1.65 -40.79 -1.27
N ALA A 139 -1.21 -40.04 -0.26
CA ALA A 139 0.21 -39.90 0.09
C ALA A 139 0.89 -41.24 0.44
N ALA A 140 0.14 -42.20 0.99
CA ALA A 140 0.67 -43.51 1.35
C ALA A 140 0.47 -44.61 0.28
N VAL A 141 -0.48 -44.46 -0.64
CA VAL A 141 -0.88 -45.57 -1.53
C VAL A 141 -0.25 -45.38 -2.91
N ASN A 142 -0.30 -44.16 -3.44
CA ASN A 142 0.17 -43.88 -4.78
C ASN A 142 0.75 -42.46 -4.93
N PRO A 143 1.70 -42.02 -4.08
CA PRO A 143 2.24 -40.66 -4.13
C PRO A 143 2.91 -40.31 -5.47
N TRP A 144 3.44 -41.31 -6.21
CA TRP A 144 4.05 -41.13 -7.53
C TRP A 144 3.07 -40.69 -8.62
N ASP A 145 1.77 -40.85 -8.42
CA ASP A 145 0.74 -40.35 -9.35
C ASP A 145 0.42 -38.87 -9.13
N GLY A 146 0.90 -38.28 -8.04
CA GLY A 146 0.67 -36.89 -7.64
C GLY A 146 1.84 -35.96 -7.97
N ILE A 147 1.58 -34.65 -7.89
CA ILE A 147 2.59 -33.59 -8.01
C ILE A 147 2.40 -32.69 -6.79
N ASN A 148 3.40 -32.66 -5.91
CA ASN A 148 3.27 -32.02 -4.61
C ASN A 148 3.55 -30.50 -4.70
N ALA A 149 2.50 -29.69 -4.59
CA ALA A 149 2.61 -28.23 -4.62
C ALA A 149 3.35 -27.66 -3.39
N LEU A 150 3.20 -28.27 -2.20
CA LEU A 150 3.90 -27.85 -0.99
C LEU A 150 5.42 -28.00 -1.14
N ASN A 151 5.89 -29.06 -1.81
CA ASN A 151 7.31 -29.20 -2.11
C ASN A 151 7.84 -28.05 -2.97
N GLY A 152 7.02 -27.52 -3.89
CA GLY A 152 7.35 -26.34 -4.69
C GLY A 152 7.58 -25.10 -3.82
N VAL A 153 6.67 -24.85 -2.87
CA VAL A 153 6.82 -23.77 -1.88
C VAL A 153 8.09 -23.96 -1.03
N GLN A 154 8.35 -25.18 -0.54
CA GLN A 154 9.55 -25.47 0.25
C GLN A 154 10.84 -25.23 -0.52
N LEU A 155 10.90 -25.66 -1.79
CA LEU A 155 12.04 -25.39 -2.67
C LEU A 155 12.24 -23.89 -2.90
N MET A 156 11.16 -23.12 -3.06
CA MET A 156 11.22 -21.66 -3.16
C MET A 156 11.86 -21.05 -1.91
N PHE A 157 11.44 -21.47 -0.72
CA PHE A 157 12.00 -20.97 0.56
C PHE A 157 13.48 -21.29 0.67
N HIS A 158 13.90 -22.51 0.34
CA HIS A 158 15.32 -22.87 0.32
C HIS A 158 16.11 -22.02 -0.69
N GLY A 159 15.58 -21.80 -1.89
CA GLY A 159 16.18 -20.92 -2.88
C GLY A 159 16.33 -19.48 -2.38
N MET A 160 15.30 -18.95 -1.71
CA MET A 160 15.34 -17.63 -1.07
C MET A 160 16.40 -17.55 0.03
N ASP A 161 16.51 -18.59 0.86
CA ASP A 161 17.52 -18.66 1.92
C ASP A 161 18.93 -18.61 1.34
N MET A 162 19.19 -19.38 0.28
CA MET A 162 20.47 -19.38 -0.43
C MET A 162 20.75 -18.03 -1.12
N LEU A 163 19.72 -17.41 -1.71
CA LEU A 163 19.85 -16.11 -2.37
C LEU A 163 20.31 -15.00 -1.40
N ARG A 164 20.01 -15.10 -0.10
CA ARG A 164 20.40 -14.07 0.89
C ARG A 164 21.90 -13.81 0.95
N GLN A 165 22.75 -14.79 0.62
CA GLN A 165 24.21 -14.59 0.55
C GLN A 165 24.60 -13.55 -0.53
N HIS A 166 23.77 -13.38 -1.55
CA HIS A 166 24.05 -12.53 -2.71
C HIS A 166 23.32 -11.18 -2.67
N LEU A 167 22.58 -10.90 -1.59
CA LEU A 167 21.88 -9.63 -1.42
C LEU A 167 22.73 -8.61 -0.66
N LYS A 168 22.49 -7.32 -0.93
CA LYS A 168 23.12 -6.25 -0.17
C LYS A 168 22.63 -6.24 1.30
N PRO A 169 23.45 -5.81 2.27
CA PRO A 169 23.09 -5.81 3.69
C PRO A 169 21.84 -5.00 4.06
N GLU A 170 21.36 -4.12 3.21
CA GLU A 170 20.16 -3.30 3.42
C GLU A 170 18.88 -3.96 2.89
N ILE A 171 19.01 -5.06 2.12
CA ILE A 171 17.88 -5.77 1.54
C ILE A 171 17.36 -6.81 2.54
N ARG A 172 16.04 -6.91 2.68
CA ARG A 172 15.39 -7.92 3.51
C ARG A 172 14.34 -8.68 2.72
N MET A 173 14.32 -10.01 2.89
CA MET A 173 13.29 -10.89 2.32
C MET A 173 12.66 -11.71 3.44
N HIS A 174 11.33 -11.69 3.49
CA HIS A 174 10.52 -12.32 4.53
C HIS A 174 9.38 -13.05 3.84
N ALA A 175 8.99 -14.22 4.31
CA ALA A 175 7.91 -14.98 3.71
C ALA A 175 7.16 -15.83 4.72
N VAL A 176 5.89 -16.10 4.43
CA VAL A 176 5.04 -17.04 5.17
C VAL A 176 4.33 -17.97 4.19
N ILE A 177 4.13 -19.23 4.60
CA ILE A 177 3.25 -20.16 3.88
C ILE A 177 1.81 -19.82 4.27
N LYS A 178 0.99 -19.43 3.29
CA LYS A 178 -0.41 -19.07 3.51
C LYS A 178 -1.33 -20.28 3.42
N ASP A 179 -1.00 -21.21 2.53
CA ASP A 179 -1.66 -22.50 2.38
C ASP A 179 -0.60 -23.58 2.12
N GLY A 180 -0.56 -24.60 2.97
CA GLY A 180 0.37 -25.72 2.86
C GLY A 180 -0.29 -27.05 2.51
N GLY A 181 -1.57 -27.04 2.12
CA GLY A 181 -2.37 -28.24 1.91
C GLY A 181 -3.26 -28.59 3.10
N MET A 182 -4.27 -29.43 2.85
CA MET A 182 -5.38 -29.65 3.78
C MET A 182 -5.19 -30.81 4.77
N ALA A 183 -4.47 -31.87 4.39
CA ALA A 183 -4.34 -33.07 5.21
C ALA A 183 -3.05 -33.84 4.89
N ALA A 184 -2.40 -34.40 5.92
CA ALA A 184 -1.10 -35.07 5.78
C ALA A 184 -1.15 -36.37 4.95
N ASN A 185 -2.31 -36.99 4.80
CA ASN A 185 -2.50 -38.21 3.98
C ASN A 185 -2.82 -37.91 2.50
N ILE A 186 -2.81 -36.64 2.10
CA ILE A 186 -3.11 -36.20 0.73
C ILE A 186 -1.91 -35.43 0.19
N VAL A 187 -1.47 -35.74 -1.04
CA VAL A 187 -0.48 -34.92 -1.75
C VAL A 187 -1.14 -33.58 -2.12
N PRO A 188 -0.63 -32.42 -1.66
CA PRO A 188 -1.25 -31.13 -1.94
C PRO A 188 -1.23 -30.78 -3.43
N GLU A 189 -2.40 -30.49 -4.03
CA GLU A 189 -2.49 -29.96 -5.39
C GLU A 189 -2.35 -28.44 -5.47
N THR A 190 -2.50 -27.74 -4.36
CA THR A 190 -2.27 -26.30 -4.26
C THR A 190 -1.49 -26.00 -2.98
N ALA A 191 -0.59 -25.03 -3.07
CA ALA A 191 0.07 -24.44 -1.93
C ALA A 191 0.45 -22.99 -2.29
N SER A 192 0.50 -22.10 -1.31
CA SER A 192 0.80 -20.69 -1.53
C SER A 192 1.70 -20.08 -0.48
N ALA A 193 2.43 -19.05 -0.88
CA ALA A 193 3.29 -18.28 -0.02
C ALA A 193 3.19 -16.79 -0.33
N GLU A 194 3.24 -15.99 0.72
CA GLU A 194 3.30 -14.53 0.68
C GLU A 194 4.74 -14.10 0.99
N VAL A 195 5.32 -13.28 0.12
CA VAL A 195 6.73 -12.88 0.17
C VAL A 195 6.85 -11.36 0.12
N TYR A 196 7.54 -10.78 1.09
CA TYR A 196 7.86 -9.35 1.18
C TYR A 196 9.35 -9.11 0.96
N VAL A 197 9.67 -8.22 0.02
CA VAL A 197 11.04 -7.77 -0.28
C VAL A 197 11.16 -6.29 0.05
N ARG A 198 12.14 -5.92 0.87
CA ARG A 198 12.42 -4.52 1.24
C ARG A 198 13.81 -4.10 0.80
N ALA A 199 13.92 -2.87 0.31
CA ALA A 199 15.18 -2.25 -0.10
C ALA A 199 15.17 -0.73 0.17
N PRO A 200 16.34 -0.06 0.25
CA PRO A 200 16.40 1.39 0.44
C PRO A 200 15.74 2.21 -0.68
N LYS A 201 15.70 1.68 -1.90
CA LYS A 201 15.13 2.32 -3.09
C LYS A 201 14.40 1.29 -3.94
N PHE A 202 13.33 1.72 -4.59
CA PHE A 202 12.66 0.95 -5.63
C PHE A 202 13.52 0.96 -6.90
N CYS A 203 13.78 -0.20 -7.48
CA CYS A 203 14.66 -0.32 -8.66
C CYS A 203 13.92 -0.13 -10.00
N GLY A 204 12.59 -0.02 -9.99
CA GLY A 204 11.75 -0.02 -11.20
C GLY A 204 11.42 1.34 -11.82
N ARG A 205 12.14 2.42 -11.48
CA ARG A 205 11.95 3.76 -12.09
C ARG A 205 13.24 4.39 -12.66
N ASP A 206 14.27 3.59 -12.89
CA ASP A 206 15.42 4.02 -13.69
C ASP A 206 15.19 3.62 -15.16
N GLY A 207 14.52 4.51 -15.89
CA GLY A 207 14.59 4.62 -17.35
C GLY A 207 15.50 5.78 -17.72
#